data_AF-A0AAD7DIJ2-F1
#
_entry.id   AF-A0AAD7DIJ2-F1
#
_cell.length_a   1.000
_cell.length_b   1.000
_cell.length_c   1.000
_cell.angle_alpha   90.00
_cell.angle_beta   90.00
_cell.angle_gamma   90.00
#
_symmetry.space_group_name_H-M   'P 1'
#
loop_
_entity.id
_entity.type
_entity.pdbx_description
1 polymer ?
#
loop_
_entity_poly.entity_id
_entity_poly.type
_entity_poly.pdbx_seq_one_letter_code
_entity_poly.pdbx_strand_id
1 'polypeptide(L)' 'NHWLRSINTVLHRDCILTDKIKFGPLALKAKLVLKTWSGLLMDEDSLPDDWTHTEEVLVAIRPITGIG' A
#
# COMPACT_ATOMS: atom_id res chain seq x y z
N ASN A 1 15.80 -9.04 3.24
CA ASN A 1 15.20 -8.65 1.94
C ASN A 1 13.96 -9.44 1.52
N HIS A 2 13.75 -10.68 2.00
CA HIS A 2 12.57 -11.48 1.59
C HIS A 2 11.25 -10.93 2.15
N TRP A 3 11.22 -10.56 3.44
CA TRP A 3 10.05 -9.98 4.10
C TRP A 3 9.55 -8.69 3.42
N LEU A 4 10.48 -7.80 3.08
CA LEU A 4 10.20 -6.55 2.37
C LEU A 4 9.57 -6.80 0.99
N ARG A 5 10.13 -7.77 0.24
CA ARG A 5 9.58 -8.16 -1.05
C ARG A 5 8.18 -8.76 -0.93
N SER A 6 7.94 -9.57 0.11
CA SER A 6 6.60 -10.12 0.38
C SER A 6 5.58 -9.02 0.68
N ILE A 7 5.96 -8.03 1.48
CA ILE A 7 5.13 -6.86 1.79
C ILE A 7 4.79 -6.07 0.53
N ASN A 8 5.80 -5.73 -0.27
CA ASN A 8 5.57 -4.98 -1.51
C ASN A 8 4.65 -5.74 -2.46
N THR A 9 4.75 -7.07 -2.52
CA THR A 9 3.82 -7.90 -3.29
C THR A 9 2.38 -7.80 -2.79
N VAL A 10 2.16 -7.81 -1.47
CA VAL A 10 0.80 -7.66 -0.91
C VAL A 10 0.27 -6.25 -1.15
N LEU A 11 1.07 -5.22 -0.89
CA LEU A 11 0.72 -3.82 -1.15
C LEU A 11 0.32 -3.62 -2.62
N HIS A 12 1.16 -4.10 -3.56
CA HIS A 12 0.88 -4.00 -4.98
C HIS A 12 -0.41 -4.74 -5.38
N ARG A 13 -0.66 -5.91 -4.78
CA ARG A 13 -1.90 -6.64 -5.00
C ARG A 13 -3.12 -5.86 -4.52
N ASP A 14 -3.06 -5.29 -3.31
CA ASP A 14 -4.14 -4.49 -2.76
C ASP A 14 -4.43 -3.27 -3.64
N CYS A 15 -3.39 -2.58 -4.13
CA CYS A 15 -3.52 -1.49 -5.09
C CYS A 15 -4.21 -1.93 -6.39
N ILE A 16 -3.76 -3.02 -7.00
CA ILE A 16 -4.40 -3.57 -8.21
C ILE A 16 -5.89 -3.83 -7.95
N LEU A 17 -6.23 -4.43 -6.81
CA LEU A 17 -7.62 -4.75 -6.47
C LEU A 17 -8.50 -3.52 -6.29
N THR A 18 -7.94 -2.30 -6.16
CA THR A 18 -8.73 -1.05 -6.16
C THR A 18 -9.21 -0.62 -7.54
N ASP A 19 -8.67 -1.20 -8.63
CA ASP A 19 -9.01 -0.83 -10.00
C ASP A 19 -10.48 -1.15 -10.31
N LYS A 20 -11.30 -0.10 -10.33
CA LYS A 20 -12.74 -0.18 -10.63
C LYS A 20 -13.02 -0.51 -12.09
N ILE A 21 -12.10 -0.18 -13.01
CA ILE A 21 -12.26 -0.53 -14.42
C ILE A 21 -12.10 -2.04 -14.58
N LYS A 22 -11.12 -2.62 -13.90
CA LYS A 22 -10.81 -4.05 -13.97
C LYS A 22 -11.73 -4.94 -13.14
N PHE A 23 -12.11 -4.50 -11.93
CA PHE A 23 -12.86 -5.33 -10.97
C PHE A 23 -14.30 -4.85 -10.70
N GLY A 24 -14.69 -3.68 -11.24
CA GLY A 24 -16.06 -3.17 -11.14
C GLY A 24 -16.59 -3.13 -9.69
N PRO A 25 -17.75 -3.73 -9.40
CA PRO A 25 -18.32 -3.75 -8.05
C PRO A 25 -17.54 -4.62 -7.05
N LEU A 26 -16.63 -5.48 -7.53
CA LEU A 26 -15.75 -6.30 -6.69
C LEU A 26 -14.43 -5.60 -6.35
N ALA A 27 -14.19 -4.40 -6.90
CA ALA A 27 -13.01 -3.62 -6.58
C ALA A 27 -12.98 -3.25 -5.10
N LEU A 28 -11.79 -3.33 -4.50
CA LEU A 28 -11.55 -2.79 -3.17
C LEU A 28 -11.73 -1.27 -3.19
N LYS A 29 -12.24 -0.73 -2.09
CA LYS A 29 -12.31 0.72 -1.94
C LYS A 29 -10.89 1.24 -1.69
N ALA A 30 -10.40 2.19 -2.48
CA ALA A 30 -9.10 2.83 -2.27
C ALA A 30 -8.93 3.29 -0.80
N LYS A 31 -9.95 3.94 -0.23
CA LYS A 31 -9.99 4.33 1.19
C LYS A 31 -9.72 3.19 2.19
N LEU A 32 -10.13 1.96 1.87
CA LEU A 32 -9.84 0.81 2.72
C LEU A 32 -8.36 0.46 2.67
N VAL A 33 -7.77 0.43 1.47
CA VAL A 33 -6.34 0.17 1.28
C VAL A 33 -5.49 1.27 1.94
N LEU A 34 -5.80 2.54 1.69
CA LEU A 34 -5.13 3.67 2.34
C LEU A 34 -5.13 3.55 3.87
N LYS A 35 -6.29 3.22 4.46
CA LYS A 35 -6.41 3.05 5.91
C LYS A 35 -5.64 1.84 6.45
N THR A 36 -5.65 0.72 5.73
CA THR A 36 -4.93 -0.51 6.13
C THR A 36 -3.43 -0.29 6.17
N TRP A 37 -2.90 0.49 5.22
CA TRP A 37 -1.47 0.70 5.05
C TRP A 37 -0.95 1.97 5.72
N SER A 38 -1.84 2.83 6.24
CA SER A 38 -1.44 4.04 6.93
C SER A 38 -0.67 3.75 8.22
N GLY A 39 0.40 4.51 8.43
CA GLY A 39 1.40 4.34 9.48
C GLY A 39 2.39 3.19 9.25
N LEU A 40 2.16 2.33 8.25
CA LEU A 40 3.01 1.18 7.97
C LEU A 40 4.05 1.46 6.89
N LEU A 41 3.79 2.39 5.97
CA LEU A 41 4.70 2.70 4.88
C LEU A 41 5.87 3.58 5.36
N MET A 42 7.07 3.24 4.92
CA MET A 42 8.21 4.16 5.00
C MET A 42 7.92 5.36 4.12
N ASP A 43 8.32 6.56 4.56
CA ASP A 43 8.13 7.80 3.79
C ASP A 43 6.68 8.06 3.31
N GLU A 44 5.68 7.58 4.07
CA GLU A 44 4.26 7.81 3.75
C GLU A 44 3.91 9.29 3.53
N ASP A 45 4.60 10.18 4.22
CA ASP A 45 4.40 11.63 4.14
C ASP A 45 4.75 12.22 2.75
N SER A 46 5.52 11.50 1.92
CA SER A 46 5.83 11.90 0.55
C SER A 46 4.81 11.38 -0.47
N LEU A 47 3.87 10.53 -0.05
CA LEU A 47 2.84 9.97 -0.92
C LEU A 47 1.68 10.95 -1.11
N PRO A 48 1.05 10.95 -2.29
CA PRO A 48 -0.21 11.65 -2.48
C PRO A 48 -1.32 11.02 -1.62
N ASP A 49 -2.35 11.81 -1.28
CA ASP A 49 -3.50 11.37 -0.48
C ASP A 49 -4.16 10.08 -0.98
N ASP A 50 -4.15 9.85 -2.30
CA ASP A 50 -4.61 8.60 -2.93
C ASP A 50 -3.50 7.99 -3.80
N TRP A 51 -2.60 7.26 -3.15
CA TRP A 51 -1.47 6.60 -3.79
C TRP A 51 -1.78 5.22 -4.37
N THR A 52 -3.03 4.72 -4.29
CA THR A 52 -3.35 3.36 -4.76
C THR A 52 -3.27 3.18 -6.28
N HIS A 53 -3.22 4.28 -7.02
CA HIS A 53 -3.07 4.32 -8.47
C HIS A 53 -1.67 4.73 -8.94
N THR A 54 -0.73 4.96 -8.02
CA THR A 54 0.63 5.35 -8.37
C THR A 54 1.48 4.10 -8.65
N GLU A 55 1.93 3.93 -9.89
CA GLU A 55 2.66 2.73 -10.33
C GLU A 55 4.03 2.56 -9.65
N GLU A 56 4.59 3.63 -9.06
CA GLU A 56 5.97 3.69 -8.55
C GLU A 56 6.11 3.71 -7.03
N VAL A 57 5.05 3.49 -6.25
CA VAL A 57 5.11 3.56 -4.78
C VAL A 57 5.73 2.28 -4.21
N LEU A 58 7.05 2.15 -4.40
CA LEU A 58 7.93 1.13 -3.85
C LEU A 58 8.37 1.56 -2.43
N VAL A 59 7.45 1.54 -1.48
CA VAL A 59 7.78 1.86 -0.08
C VAL A 59 7.78 0.61 0.78
N ALA A 60 8.91 0.43 1.45
CA ALA A 60 9.13 -0.56 2.50
C ALA A 60 8.15 -0.36 3.67
N ILE A 61 7.86 -1.40 4.46
CA ILE A 61 7.20 -1.19 5.76
C ILE A 61 8.21 -0.65 6.76
N ARG A 62 7.80 0.34 7.57
CA ARG A 62 8.58 0.86 8.71
C ARG A 62 8.99 -0.33 9.59
N PRO A 63 10.30 -0.60 9.77
CA PRO A 63 10.72 -1.66 10.68
C PRO A 63 10.14 -1.37 12.06
N ILE A 64 9.67 -2.41 12.74
CA ILE A 64 9.18 -2.31 14.11
C ILE A 64 10.40 -2.13 15.02
N THR A 65 11.03 -0.96 15.00
CA THR A 65 12.04 -0.61 16.00
C THR A 65 11.28 -0.27 17.26
N GLY A 66 11.35 -1.18 18.22
CA GLY A 66 10.74 -1.03 19.53
C GLY A 66 11.14 0.28 20.18
N ILE A 67 10.20 0.80 20.96
CA ILE A 67 10.43 1.85 21.96
C ILE A 67 11.57 1.34 22.87
N GLY A 68 12.68 2.07 22.87
CA GLY A 68 13.87 1.87 23.70
C GLY A 68 14.73 3.11 23.66
#